data_AF-A0A1Y1W2C5-F1
#
_entry.id   AF-A0A1Y1W2C5-F1
#
_cell.length_a   1.000
_cell.length_b   1.000
_cell.length_c   1.000
_cell.angle_alpha   90.00
_cell.angle_beta   90.00
_cell.angle_gamma   90.00
#
_symmetry.space_group_name_H-M   'P 1'
#
loop_
_entity.id
_entity.type
_entity.pdbx_description
1 polymer ?
#
loop_
_entity_poly.entity_id
_entity_poly.type
_entity_poly.pdbx_seq_one_letter_code
_entity_poly.pdbx_strand_id
1 'polypeptide(L)'
;MDDIHAIVQQHKLSVEQSRIVLKGYYSAWSLLEAHQQLPDVRLPALFSSPSLKTIAQFGGQSGAPNFMDDAAWLFDVYHPLLSDFVEYMSRFLHQESMDLVLDGTLEQPLDFVGWLLKPETAPATQHLHAAPIAFPFIGLFQLMHLVVLYKTLRIDPGELTTLFRGAIGHSIGIHIAAAFASVTDQDSLYGCAEKALGILLAAGWKMQAGIPLSHVSKAILDDELEHGGHPSPMAAFSLLPQNRLQQFIDDFNQGTNSADSKVRIGAYQRTFCVCCLRHC
;
A
#
# COMPACT_ATOMS: atom_id res chain seq x y z
N MET A 1 1.28 -9.59 30.13
CA MET A 1 2.44 -8.70 30.02
C MET A 1 2.01 -7.51 29.18
N ASP A 2 2.54 -6.31 29.39
CA ASP A 2 2.23 -5.21 28.48
C ASP A 2 2.91 -5.47 27.13
N ASP A 3 2.25 -5.07 26.06
CA ASP A 3 2.72 -5.23 24.69
C ASP A 3 4.06 -4.49 24.46
N ILE A 4 4.94 -5.07 23.66
CA ILE A 4 6.29 -4.53 23.46
C ILE A 4 6.26 -3.13 22.82
N HIS A 5 5.30 -2.85 21.94
CA HIS A 5 5.16 -1.52 21.34
C HIS A 5 4.73 -0.49 22.39
N ALA A 6 3.87 -0.87 23.33
CA ALA A 6 3.51 -0.01 24.45
C ALA A 6 4.71 0.28 25.35
N ILE A 7 5.56 -0.72 25.63
CA ILE A 7 6.79 -0.55 26.41
C ILE A 7 7.75 0.42 25.71
N VAL A 8 8.02 0.20 24.42
CA VAL A 8 8.88 1.08 23.62
C VAL A 8 8.38 2.53 23.64
N GLN A 9 7.07 2.73 23.52
CA GLN A 9 6.46 4.07 23.58
C GLN A 9 6.56 4.71 24.98
N GLN A 10 6.28 3.96 26.05
CA GLN A 10 6.36 4.45 27.43
C GLN A 10 7.78 4.90 27.80
N HIS A 11 8.78 4.20 27.29
CA HIS A 11 10.20 4.54 27.46
C HIS A 11 10.69 5.67 26.54
N LYS A 12 9.82 6.20 25.66
CA LYS A 12 10.12 7.32 24.74
C LYS A 12 11.38 7.08 23.92
N LEU A 13 11.58 5.84 23.47
CA LEU A 13 12.72 5.47 22.65
C LEU A 13 12.67 6.23 21.32
N SER A 14 13.84 6.55 20.76
CA SER A 14 13.94 7.08 19.39
C SER A 14 13.45 6.04 18.37
N VAL A 15 13.20 6.45 17.12
CA VAL A 15 12.82 5.53 16.04
C VAL A 15 13.83 4.40 15.87
N GLU A 16 15.13 4.72 15.92
CA GLU A 16 16.20 3.73 15.79
C GLU A 16 16.27 2.79 16.99
N GLN A 17 16.15 3.32 18.21
CA GLN A 17 16.10 2.50 19.42
C GLN A 17 14.88 1.57 19.43
N SER A 18 13.73 2.08 19.01
CA SER A 18 12.49 1.33 18.86
C SER A 18 12.65 0.18 17.89
N ARG A 19 13.26 0.44 16.72
CA ARG A 19 13.57 -0.57 15.70
C ARG A 19 14.42 -1.70 16.29
N ILE A 20 15.52 -1.36 16.98
CA ILE A 20 16.44 -2.35 17.56
C ILE A 20 15.72 -3.22 18.60
N VAL A 21 14.94 -2.61 19.49
CA VAL A 21 14.22 -3.33 20.55
C VAL A 21 13.16 -4.25 19.95
N LEU A 22 12.33 -3.76 19.02
CA LEU A 22 11.29 -4.56 18.37
C LEU A 22 11.90 -5.72 17.58
N LYS A 23 12.95 -5.46 16.80
CA LYS A 23 13.65 -6.50 16.03
C LYS A 23 14.26 -7.56 16.96
N GLY A 24 14.92 -7.13 18.04
CA GLY A 24 15.49 -8.04 19.02
C GLY A 24 14.44 -8.86 19.76
N TYR A 25 13.27 -8.28 20.01
CA TYR A 25 12.14 -8.98 20.62
C TYR A 25 11.54 -10.04 19.67
N TYR A 26 11.26 -9.67 18.43
CA TYR A 26 10.64 -10.59 17.47
C TYR A 26 11.63 -11.59 16.86
N SER A 27 12.95 -11.38 16.92
CA SER A 27 13.93 -12.37 16.48
C SER A 27 13.89 -13.67 17.29
N ALA A 28 13.44 -13.60 18.55
CA ALA A 28 13.22 -14.77 19.40
C ALA A 28 11.84 -15.42 19.18
N TRP A 29 10.96 -14.85 18.34
CA TRP A 29 9.56 -15.25 18.25
C TRP A 29 9.39 -16.71 17.82
N SER A 30 10.01 -17.13 16.72
CA SER A 30 9.90 -18.51 16.23
C SER A 30 10.45 -19.54 17.23
N LEU A 31 11.50 -19.18 17.98
CA LEU A 31 12.06 -20.04 19.03
C LEU A 31 11.06 -20.18 20.19
N LEU A 32 10.49 -19.08 20.65
CA LEU A 32 9.49 -19.08 21.72
C LEU A 32 8.22 -19.81 21.29
N GLU A 33 7.79 -19.66 20.04
CA GLU A 33 6.64 -20.37 19.47
C GLU A 33 6.87 -21.88 19.45
N ALA A 34 8.02 -22.33 18.95
CA ALA A 34 8.39 -23.75 18.92
C ALA A 34 8.42 -24.39 20.31
N HIS A 35 8.76 -23.62 21.34
CA HIS A 35 8.76 -24.06 22.74
C HIS A 35 7.44 -23.81 23.49
N GLN A 36 6.42 -23.26 22.84
CA GLN A 36 5.15 -22.86 23.46
C GLN A 36 5.33 -21.86 24.62
N GLN A 37 6.33 -20.99 24.51
CA GLN A 37 6.73 -19.99 25.49
C GLN A 37 6.42 -18.55 25.06
N LEU A 38 5.59 -18.38 24.02
CA LEU A 38 5.14 -17.05 23.62
C LEU A 38 4.39 -16.37 24.77
N PRO A 39 4.66 -15.08 25.06
CA PRO A 39 4.00 -14.35 26.12
C PRO A 39 2.50 -14.24 25.84
N ASP A 40 1.70 -14.31 26.88
CA ASP A 40 0.27 -14.03 26.77
C ASP A 40 0.05 -12.53 26.50
N VAL A 41 -0.71 -12.24 25.45
CA VAL A 41 -0.98 -10.88 24.97
C VAL A 41 -2.42 -10.56 25.28
N ARG A 42 -2.65 -9.52 26.09
CA ARG A 42 -3.99 -9.04 26.37
C ARG A 42 -4.51 -8.26 25.18
N LEU A 43 -5.77 -8.52 24.81
CA LEU A 43 -6.44 -7.71 23.80
C LEU A 43 -6.41 -6.22 24.20
N PRO A 44 -5.89 -5.32 23.34
CA PRO A 44 -5.80 -3.90 23.65
C PRO A 44 -7.15 -3.29 24.05
N ALA A 45 -7.12 -2.29 24.94
CA ALA A 45 -8.31 -1.55 25.39
C ALA A 45 -9.15 -0.98 24.23
N LEU A 46 -8.49 -0.69 23.10
CA LEU A 46 -9.13 -0.26 21.86
C LEU A 46 -10.18 -1.27 21.35
N PHE A 47 -9.91 -2.57 21.47
CA PHE A 47 -10.77 -3.64 20.96
C PHE A 47 -11.64 -4.29 22.03
N SER A 48 -11.29 -4.16 23.32
CA SER A 48 -12.07 -4.73 24.42
C SER A 48 -13.14 -3.79 24.98
N SER A 49 -13.07 -2.49 24.70
CA SER A 49 -14.05 -1.52 25.20
C SER A 49 -15.39 -1.58 24.42
N PRO A 50 -16.54 -1.86 25.08
CA PRO A 50 -17.84 -1.96 24.41
C PRO A 50 -18.36 -0.60 23.89
N SER A 51 -17.80 0.51 24.36
CA SER A 51 -18.15 1.85 23.91
C SER A 51 -17.44 2.28 22.62
N LEU A 52 -16.41 1.54 22.19
CA LEU A 52 -15.63 1.85 21.01
C LEU A 52 -16.09 1.03 19.81
N LYS A 53 -16.14 1.67 18.65
CA LYS A 53 -16.40 1.03 17.36
C LYS A 53 -15.26 1.38 16.43
N THR A 54 -14.54 0.37 15.99
CA THR A 54 -13.37 0.48 15.11
C THR A 54 -13.78 0.21 13.67
N ILE A 55 -13.15 0.93 12.74
CA ILE A 55 -13.25 0.70 11.30
C ILE A 55 -11.83 0.54 10.77
N ALA A 56 -11.59 -0.49 9.97
CA ALA A 56 -10.32 -0.66 9.27
C ALA A 56 -10.30 0.26 8.05
N GLN A 57 -9.22 1.01 7.86
CA GLN A 57 -9.05 1.90 6.72
C GLN A 57 -7.76 1.56 5.96
N PHE A 58 -7.91 1.38 4.65
CA PHE A 58 -6.83 1.03 3.74
C PHE A 58 -6.56 2.19 2.77
N GLY A 59 -5.29 2.58 2.63
CA GLY A 59 -4.86 3.71 1.82
C GLY A 59 -4.82 3.39 0.32
N GLY A 60 -4.70 4.43 -0.49
CA GLY A 60 -4.35 4.30 -1.92
C GLY A 60 -2.87 4.57 -2.15
N GLN A 61 -2.48 4.79 -3.42
CA GLN A 61 -1.19 5.37 -3.74
C GLN A 61 -1.10 6.77 -3.14
N SER A 62 -0.37 6.91 -2.03
CA SER A 62 0.14 8.20 -1.61
C SER A 62 1.29 8.54 -2.54
N GLY A 63 1.46 9.80 -2.92
CA GLY A 63 2.67 10.26 -3.60
C GLY A 63 3.93 10.18 -2.72
N ALA A 64 3.95 9.28 -1.74
CA ALA A 64 5.09 9.04 -0.87
C ALA A 64 6.17 8.31 -1.69
N PRO A 65 7.37 8.88 -1.82
CA PRO A 65 8.41 8.32 -2.68
C PRO A 65 8.97 6.98 -2.17
N ASN A 66 8.71 6.63 -0.90
CA ASN A 66 9.51 5.65 -0.16
C ASN A 66 8.75 4.41 0.32
N PHE A 67 7.65 4.00 -0.35
CA PHE A 67 6.86 2.84 0.12
C PHE A 67 7.69 1.55 0.20
N MET A 68 8.72 1.39 -0.64
CA MET A 68 9.65 0.25 -0.57
C MET A 68 10.57 0.32 0.65
N ASP A 69 10.99 1.51 1.07
CA ASP A 69 11.80 1.67 2.29
C ASP A 69 10.98 1.33 3.54
N ASP A 70 9.72 1.77 3.57
CA ASP A 70 8.78 1.43 4.66
C ASP A 70 8.50 -0.07 4.71
N ALA A 71 8.31 -0.70 3.54
CA ALA A 71 8.15 -2.15 3.43
C ALA A 71 9.42 -2.90 3.88
N ALA A 72 10.61 -2.41 3.51
CA ALA A 72 11.89 -3.00 3.92
C ALA A 72 12.09 -2.89 5.43
N TRP A 73 11.75 -1.74 6.03
CA TRP A 73 11.77 -1.56 7.47
C TRP A 73 10.83 -2.54 8.18
N LEU A 74 9.59 -2.66 7.69
CA LEU A 74 8.59 -3.56 8.28
C LEU A 74 9.03 -5.03 8.16
N PHE A 75 9.52 -5.43 6.99
CA PHE A 75 10.03 -6.77 6.74
C PHE A 75 11.26 -7.09 7.61
N ASP A 76 12.17 -6.14 7.82
CA ASP A 76 13.37 -6.33 8.67
C ASP A 76 13.03 -6.49 10.15
N VAL A 77 12.10 -5.68 10.68
CA VAL A 77 11.72 -5.71 12.10
C VAL A 77 10.90 -6.94 12.45
N TYR A 78 9.93 -7.29 11.60
CA TYR A 78 8.99 -8.38 11.85
C TYR A 78 9.26 -9.60 10.97
N HIS A 79 10.50 -9.78 10.49
CA HIS A 79 10.87 -10.86 9.58
C HIS A 79 10.32 -12.22 10.01
N PRO A 80 10.46 -12.66 11.29
CA PRO A 80 9.94 -13.97 11.72
C PRO A 80 8.42 -14.10 11.71
N LEU A 81 7.69 -12.98 11.68
CA LEU A 81 6.22 -12.98 11.55
C LEU A 81 5.78 -12.94 10.09
N LEU A 82 6.61 -12.37 9.20
CA LEU A 82 6.25 -11.99 7.85
C LEU A 82 6.84 -12.88 6.76
N SER A 83 8.00 -13.48 6.98
CA SER A 83 8.79 -14.20 5.95
C SER A 83 7.92 -15.11 5.09
N ASP A 84 7.18 -16.01 5.72
CA ASP A 84 6.42 -17.05 5.02
C ASP A 84 5.32 -16.45 4.14
N PHE A 85 4.58 -15.48 4.67
CA PHE A 85 3.50 -14.81 3.96
C PHE A 85 4.04 -13.96 2.79
N VAL A 86 5.08 -13.17 3.04
CA VAL A 86 5.63 -12.24 2.04
C VAL A 86 6.36 -13.01 0.94
N GLU A 87 7.11 -14.06 1.25
CA GLU A 87 7.75 -14.92 0.25
C GLU A 87 6.72 -15.68 -0.59
N TYR A 88 5.62 -16.12 0.01
CA TYR A 88 4.51 -16.73 -0.72
C TYR A 88 3.89 -15.72 -1.71
N MET A 89 3.51 -14.54 -1.23
CA MET A 89 2.86 -13.52 -2.07
C MET A 89 3.81 -12.95 -3.13
N SER A 90 5.10 -12.84 -2.83
CA SER A 90 6.13 -12.45 -3.79
C SER A 90 6.27 -13.48 -4.91
N ARG A 91 6.26 -14.80 -4.59
CA ARG A 91 6.26 -15.84 -5.63
C ARG A 91 5.00 -15.81 -6.49
N PHE A 92 3.84 -15.61 -5.88
CA PHE A 92 2.59 -15.45 -6.62
C PHE A 92 2.68 -14.28 -7.60
N LEU A 93 3.07 -13.09 -7.14
CA LEU A 93 3.23 -11.91 -8.01
C LEU A 93 4.29 -12.11 -9.10
N HIS A 94 5.39 -12.80 -8.79
CA HIS A 94 6.42 -13.14 -9.76
C HIS A 94 5.84 -13.99 -10.90
N GLN A 95 5.06 -15.02 -10.56
CA GLN A 95 4.42 -15.90 -11.55
C GLN A 95 3.39 -15.15 -12.40
N GLU A 96 2.49 -14.40 -11.76
CA GLU A 96 1.42 -13.68 -12.46
C GLU A 96 1.94 -12.51 -13.33
N SER A 97 3.12 -11.97 -13.02
CA SER A 97 3.72 -10.89 -13.80
C SER A 97 4.52 -11.38 -15.01
N MET A 98 4.75 -12.69 -15.18
CA MET A 98 5.48 -13.21 -16.33
C MET A 98 4.80 -12.88 -17.65
N ASP A 99 3.46 -12.92 -17.70
CA ASP A 99 2.70 -12.58 -18.91
C ASP A 99 2.88 -11.11 -19.31
N LEU A 100 3.00 -10.22 -18.33
CA LEU A 100 3.27 -8.78 -18.55
C LEU A 100 4.72 -8.52 -19.01
N VAL A 101 5.64 -9.46 -18.77
CA VAL A 101 6.98 -9.39 -19.35
C VAL A 101 6.93 -9.82 -20.82
N LEU A 102 6.17 -10.88 -21.12
CA LEU A 102 6.01 -11.38 -22.48
C LEU A 102 5.31 -10.39 -23.41
N ASP A 103 4.38 -9.59 -22.91
CA ASP A 103 3.71 -8.54 -23.69
C ASP A 103 4.51 -7.21 -23.76
N GLY A 104 5.63 -7.11 -23.05
CA GLY A 104 6.51 -5.96 -23.02
C GLY A 104 6.08 -4.82 -22.08
N THR A 105 5.05 -5.01 -21.25
CA THR A 105 4.65 -4.01 -20.23
C THR A 105 5.70 -3.87 -19.13
N LEU A 106 6.30 -4.99 -18.71
CA LEU A 106 7.34 -5.04 -17.69
C LEU A 106 8.67 -5.51 -18.28
N GLU A 107 9.78 -4.94 -17.82
CA GLU A 107 11.12 -5.38 -18.22
C GLU A 107 11.54 -6.69 -17.52
N GLN A 108 11.03 -6.92 -16.32
CA GLN A 108 11.31 -8.11 -15.50
C GLN A 108 10.09 -8.47 -14.65
N PRO A 109 9.94 -9.75 -14.26
CA PRO A 109 8.89 -10.16 -13.34
C PRO A 109 9.02 -9.44 -12.00
N LEU A 110 7.90 -9.27 -11.31
CA LEU A 110 7.86 -8.65 -9.99
C LEU A 110 8.60 -9.53 -8.98
N ASP A 111 9.61 -8.97 -8.30
CA ASP A 111 10.37 -9.66 -7.26
C ASP A 111 10.40 -8.81 -5.99
N PHE A 112 9.29 -8.82 -5.25
CA PHE A 112 9.11 -7.98 -4.06
C PHE A 112 10.20 -8.28 -3.01
N VAL A 113 10.36 -9.54 -2.62
CA VAL A 113 11.37 -9.92 -1.60
C VAL A 113 12.80 -9.65 -2.09
N GLY A 114 13.11 -9.97 -3.35
CA GLY A 114 14.42 -9.69 -3.93
C GLY A 114 14.75 -8.20 -3.87
N TRP A 115 13.80 -7.33 -4.22
CA TRP A 115 13.99 -5.89 -4.19
C TRP A 115 14.03 -5.29 -2.77
N LEU A 116 13.38 -5.91 -1.78
CA LEU A 116 13.54 -5.53 -0.37
C LEU A 116 14.93 -5.87 0.17
N LEU A 117 15.45 -7.05 -0.16
CA LEU A 117 16.74 -7.55 0.34
C LEU A 117 17.94 -6.98 -0.42
N LYS A 118 17.74 -6.67 -1.71
CA LYS A 118 18.75 -6.15 -2.63
C LYS A 118 18.16 -4.98 -3.44
N PRO A 119 18.01 -3.79 -2.81
CA PRO A 119 17.42 -2.62 -3.47
C PRO A 119 18.13 -2.23 -4.78
N GLU A 120 19.41 -2.57 -4.94
CA GLU A 120 20.19 -2.35 -6.16
C GLU A 120 19.72 -3.17 -7.37
N THR A 121 18.91 -4.21 -7.15
CA THR A 121 18.30 -5.04 -8.20
C THR A 121 16.89 -4.56 -8.60
N ALA A 122 16.33 -3.62 -7.84
CA ALA A 122 15.03 -3.05 -8.13
C ALA A 122 15.11 -2.14 -9.38
N PRO A 123 14.00 -1.99 -10.13
CA PRO A 123 13.90 -0.95 -11.15
C PRO A 123 14.21 0.44 -10.56
N ALA A 124 14.66 1.36 -11.41
CA ALA A 124 14.84 2.76 -11.01
C ALA A 124 13.57 3.31 -10.34
N THR A 125 13.70 4.20 -9.35
CA THR A 125 12.58 4.71 -8.54
C THR A 125 11.39 5.19 -9.37
N GLN A 126 11.64 5.86 -10.50
CA GLN A 126 10.59 6.30 -11.43
C GLN A 126 9.72 5.15 -11.98
N HIS A 127 10.31 3.97 -12.19
CA HIS A 127 9.61 2.78 -12.66
C HIS A 127 8.89 2.03 -11.53
N LEU A 128 9.41 2.09 -10.30
CA LEU A 128 8.71 1.52 -9.13
C LEU A 128 7.34 2.17 -8.88
N HIS A 129 7.15 3.40 -9.32
CA HIS A 129 5.87 4.11 -9.27
C HIS A 129 4.93 3.80 -10.43
N ALA A 130 5.35 3.01 -11.43
CA ALA A 130 4.46 2.57 -12.49
C ALA A 130 3.35 1.71 -11.91
N ALA A 131 2.11 1.95 -12.35
CA ALA A 131 0.91 1.29 -11.84
C ALA A 131 1.01 -0.25 -11.75
N PRO A 132 1.53 -1.00 -12.76
CA PRO A 132 1.62 -2.46 -12.67
C PRO A 132 2.58 -2.97 -11.59
N ILE A 133 3.49 -2.12 -11.09
CA ILE A 133 4.40 -2.44 -9.99
C ILE A 133 3.85 -1.90 -8.67
N ALA A 134 3.53 -0.61 -8.63
CA ALA A 134 3.15 0.08 -7.40
C ALA A 134 1.88 -0.48 -6.77
N PHE A 135 0.86 -0.79 -7.57
CA PHE A 135 -0.44 -1.23 -7.04
C PHE A 135 -0.36 -2.54 -6.25
N PRO A 136 0.15 -3.65 -6.83
CA PRO A 136 0.27 -4.90 -6.08
C PRO A 136 1.24 -4.75 -4.88
N PHE A 137 2.29 -3.94 -5.00
CA PHE A 137 3.27 -3.79 -3.91
C PHE A 137 2.73 -2.99 -2.73
N ILE A 138 1.99 -1.92 -2.98
CA ILE A 138 1.27 -1.18 -1.93
C ILE A 138 0.22 -2.08 -1.29
N GLY A 139 -0.48 -2.90 -2.08
CA GLY A 139 -1.41 -3.91 -1.56
C GLY A 139 -0.73 -4.91 -0.62
N LEU A 140 0.42 -5.45 -1.03
CA LEU A 140 1.20 -6.39 -0.23
C LEU A 140 1.73 -5.74 1.04
N PHE A 141 2.22 -4.50 0.96
CA PHE A 141 2.63 -3.72 2.14
C PHE A 141 1.48 -3.54 3.15
N GLN A 142 0.26 -3.25 2.69
CA GLN A 142 -0.90 -3.16 3.58
C GLN A 142 -1.27 -4.52 4.20
N LEU A 143 -1.16 -5.60 3.44
CA LEU A 143 -1.37 -6.96 3.95
C LEU A 143 -0.30 -7.35 4.99
N MET A 144 0.96 -6.94 4.82
CA MET A 144 2.00 -7.13 5.83
C MET A 144 1.61 -6.52 7.18
N HIS A 145 1.03 -5.32 7.19
CA HIS A 145 0.52 -4.72 8.42
C HIS A 145 -0.59 -5.54 9.09
N LEU A 146 -1.49 -6.13 8.30
CA LEU A 146 -2.51 -7.04 8.85
C LEU A 146 -1.88 -8.29 9.45
N VAL A 147 -0.88 -8.87 8.78
CA VAL A 147 -0.15 -10.05 9.28
C VAL A 147 0.56 -9.76 10.59
N VAL A 148 1.28 -8.63 10.68
CA VAL A 148 1.88 -8.20 11.93
C VAL A 148 0.79 -8.04 13.00
N LEU A 149 -0.31 -7.35 12.70
CA LEU A 149 -1.36 -7.05 13.67
C LEU A 149 -1.98 -8.30 14.29
N TYR A 150 -2.43 -9.28 13.49
CA TYR A 150 -3.07 -10.46 14.09
C TYR A 150 -2.05 -11.33 14.84
N LYS A 151 -0.82 -11.46 14.31
CA LYS A 151 0.23 -12.28 14.94
C LYS A 151 0.69 -11.68 16.26
N THR A 152 0.83 -10.36 16.37
CA THR A 152 1.21 -9.71 17.63
C THR A 152 0.08 -9.75 18.65
N LEU A 153 -1.19 -9.71 18.21
CA LEU A 153 -2.35 -9.90 19.07
C LEU A 153 -2.58 -11.36 19.49
N ARG A 154 -1.91 -12.31 18.85
CA ARG A 154 -2.08 -13.76 19.08
C ARG A 154 -3.51 -14.26 18.86
N ILE A 155 -4.16 -13.74 17.82
CA ILE A 155 -5.50 -14.14 17.41
C ILE A 155 -5.47 -14.67 15.98
N ASP A 156 -6.52 -15.39 15.57
CA ASP A 156 -6.66 -15.79 14.16
C ASP A 156 -7.04 -14.58 13.28
N PRO A 157 -6.60 -14.51 12.00
CA PRO A 157 -6.98 -13.40 11.12
C PRO A 157 -8.50 -13.27 10.93
N GLY A 158 -9.28 -14.35 11.00
CA GLY A 158 -10.73 -14.31 11.06
C GLY A 158 -11.24 -13.61 12.33
N GLU A 159 -10.68 -13.94 13.50
CA GLU A 159 -10.99 -13.22 14.75
C GLU A 159 -10.64 -11.73 14.63
N LEU A 160 -9.51 -11.38 14.02
CA LEU A 160 -9.12 -9.99 13.77
C LEU A 160 -10.22 -9.23 13.00
N THR A 161 -10.84 -9.82 11.97
CA THR A 161 -11.92 -9.14 11.22
C THR A 161 -13.11 -8.80 12.12
N THR A 162 -13.44 -9.66 13.09
CA THR A 162 -14.56 -9.43 14.02
C THR A 162 -14.34 -8.28 14.98
N LEU A 163 -13.07 -7.89 15.19
CA LEU A 163 -12.71 -6.73 16.01
C LEU A 163 -13.05 -5.40 15.34
N PHE A 164 -13.40 -5.39 14.05
CA PHE A 164 -13.78 -4.20 13.29
C PHE A 164 -15.26 -4.25 12.88
N ARG A 165 -15.94 -3.10 12.93
CA ARG A 165 -17.34 -2.96 12.49
C ARG A 165 -17.51 -2.84 10.99
N GLY A 166 -16.41 -2.65 10.28
CA GLY A 166 -16.38 -2.50 8.84
C GLY A 166 -14.97 -2.17 8.37
N ALA A 167 -14.79 -2.27 7.06
CA ALA A 167 -13.55 -1.94 6.37
C ALA A 167 -13.86 -0.97 5.23
N ILE A 168 -13.02 0.05 5.08
CA ILE A 168 -13.09 1.03 4.00
C ILE A 168 -11.73 1.12 3.33
N GLY A 169 -11.73 1.46 2.04
CA GLY A 169 -10.50 1.63 1.29
C GLY A 169 -10.57 2.85 0.39
N HIS A 170 -9.49 3.61 0.32
CA HIS A 170 -9.35 4.74 -0.58
C HIS A 170 -8.73 4.29 -1.90
N SER A 171 -9.38 4.59 -3.03
CA SER A 171 -8.91 4.19 -4.37
C SER A 171 -8.54 2.69 -4.38
N ILE A 172 -7.31 2.34 -4.72
CA ILE A 172 -6.82 0.95 -4.77
C ILE A 172 -6.94 0.21 -3.43
N GLY A 173 -6.96 0.91 -2.29
CA GLY A 173 -7.13 0.31 -0.95
C GLY A 173 -8.46 -0.40 -0.76
N ILE A 174 -9.46 -0.14 -1.62
CA ILE A 174 -10.75 -0.84 -1.55
C ILE A 174 -10.62 -2.36 -1.77
N HIS A 175 -9.63 -2.79 -2.57
CA HIS A 175 -9.38 -4.21 -2.81
C HIS A 175 -8.90 -4.90 -1.53
N ILE A 176 -8.03 -4.25 -0.76
CA ILE A 176 -7.54 -4.77 0.51
C ILE A 176 -8.65 -4.74 1.57
N ALA A 177 -9.47 -3.68 1.58
CA ALA A 177 -10.63 -3.61 2.47
C ALA A 177 -11.64 -4.74 2.23
N ALA A 178 -11.94 -5.03 0.96
CA ALA A 178 -12.84 -6.11 0.58
C ALA A 178 -12.24 -7.49 0.90
N ALA A 179 -10.94 -7.68 0.64
CA ALA A 179 -10.22 -8.90 1.01
C ALA A 179 -10.25 -9.12 2.52
N PHE A 180 -9.88 -8.10 3.31
CA PHE A 180 -9.91 -8.15 4.77
C PHE A 180 -11.30 -8.52 5.30
N ALA A 181 -12.37 -7.90 4.77
CA ALA A 181 -13.74 -8.22 5.17
C ALA A 181 -14.19 -9.66 4.82
N SER A 182 -13.45 -10.36 3.95
CA SER A 182 -13.77 -11.72 3.48
C SER A 182 -12.96 -12.81 4.18
N VAL A 183 -12.01 -12.45 5.06
CA VAL A 183 -11.15 -13.39 5.78
C VAL A 183 -11.91 -14.04 6.94
N THR A 184 -11.84 -15.37 7.02
CA THR A 184 -12.45 -16.18 8.10
C THR A 184 -11.45 -16.97 8.92
N ASP A 185 -10.24 -17.16 8.39
CA ASP A 185 -9.18 -18.02 8.90
C ASP A 185 -7.88 -17.76 8.14
N GLN A 186 -6.81 -18.49 8.48
CA GLN A 186 -5.52 -18.32 7.82
C GLN A 186 -5.53 -18.73 6.33
N ASP A 187 -6.26 -19.77 5.93
CA ASP A 187 -6.27 -20.19 4.51
C ASP A 187 -7.00 -19.17 3.62
N SER A 188 -8.14 -18.67 4.10
CA SER A 188 -8.91 -17.62 3.45
C SER A 188 -8.14 -16.29 3.39
N LEU A 189 -7.26 -15.99 4.36
CA LEU A 189 -6.35 -14.85 4.28
C LEU A 189 -5.44 -14.95 3.04
N TYR A 190 -4.79 -16.10 2.82
CA TYR A 190 -3.92 -16.29 1.66
C TYR A 190 -4.71 -16.20 0.35
N GLY A 191 -5.86 -16.89 0.26
CA GLY A 191 -6.69 -16.85 -0.94
C GLY A 191 -7.30 -15.47 -1.23
N CYS A 192 -7.65 -14.69 -0.21
CA CYS A 192 -8.14 -13.31 -0.38
C CYS A 192 -7.00 -12.36 -0.76
N ALA A 193 -5.81 -12.55 -0.20
CA ALA A 193 -4.62 -11.79 -0.54
C ALA A 193 -4.22 -12.01 -2.01
N GLU A 194 -4.11 -13.25 -2.49
CA GLU A 194 -3.83 -13.58 -3.90
C GLU A 194 -4.82 -12.88 -4.84
N LYS A 195 -6.13 -13.00 -4.56
CA LYS A 195 -7.17 -12.35 -5.38
C LYS A 195 -7.01 -10.84 -5.40
N ALA A 196 -6.80 -10.21 -4.25
CA ALA A 196 -6.62 -8.76 -4.18
C ALA A 196 -5.38 -8.30 -4.93
N LEU A 197 -4.26 -8.99 -4.75
CA LEU A 197 -2.99 -8.69 -5.41
C LEU A 197 -3.06 -8.92 -6.92
N GLY A 198 -3.70 -9.99 -7.38
CA GLY A 198 -3.93 -10.26 -8.80
C GLY A 198 -4.84 -9.22 -9.46
N ILE A 199 -5.90 -8.79 -8.76
CA ILE A 199 -6.75 -7.69 -9.23
C ILE A 199 -5.95 -6.38 -9.32
N LEU A 200 -5.11 -6.08 -8.32
CA LEU A 200 -4.27 -4.89 -8.33
C LEU A 200 -3.23 -4.91 -9.46
N LEU A 201 -2.61 -6.05 -9.73
CA LEU A 201 -1.70 -6.26 -10.86
C LEU A 201 -2.42 -6.03 -12.20
N ALA A 202 -3.57 -6.67 -12.40
CA ALA A 202 -4.37 -6.52 -13.62
C ALA A 202 -4.89 -5.09 -13.81
N ALA A 203 -5.30 -4.42 -12.72
CA ALA A 203 -5.73 -3.03 -12.75
C ALA A 203 -4.57 -2.11 -13.14
N GLY A 204 -3.39 -2.31 -12.55
CA GLY A 204 -2.19 -1.55 -12.88
C GLY A 204 -1.76 -1.74 -14.34
N TRP A 205 -1.77 -2.98 -14.84
CA TRP A 205 -1.50 -3.29 -16.24
C TRP A 205 -2.48 -2.59 -17.19
N LYS A 206 -3.79 -2.74 -16.98
CA LYS A 206 -4.81 -2.10 -17.83
C LYS A 206 -4.68 -0.57 -17.82
N MET A 207 -4.40 0.00 -16.66
CA MET A 207 -4.18 1.44 -16.51
C MET A 207 -2.95 1.87 -17.33
N GLN A 208 -1.85 1.13 -17.27
CA GLN A 208 -0.64 1.44 -18.03
C GLN A 208 -0.83 1.24 -19.54
N ALA A 209 -1.53 0.19 -19.97
CA ALA A 209 -1.80 -0.08 -21.39
C ALA A 209 -2.70 0.98 -22.03
N GLY A 210 -3.64 1.56 -21.25
CA GLY A 210 -4.50 2.66 -21.70
C GLY A 210 -3.80 4.04 -21.74
N ILE A 211 -2.60 4.14 -21.18
CA ILE A 211 -1.85 5.38 -21.01
C ILE A 211 -0.53 5.25 -21.76
N PRO A 212 -0.45 5.71 -23.03
CA PRO A 212 0.85 5.93 -23.64
C PRO A 212 1.63 6.87 -22.72
N LEU A 213 2.92 6.60 -22.48
CA LEU A 213 3.85 7.58 -21.91
C LEU A 213 3.90 8.76 -22.88
N SER A 214 2.92 9.66 -22.76
CA SER A 214 2.88 10.90 -23.51
C SER A 214 4.17 11.62 -23.18
N HIS A 215 4.98 11.89 -24.19
CA HIS A 215 6.24 12.57 -24.02
C HIS A 215 5.93 13.96 -23.45
N VAL A 216 6.06 14.09 -22.13
CA VAL A 216 6.06 15.40 -21.49
C VAL A 216 7.28 16.10 -22.08
N SER A 217 7.06 17.26 -22.71
CA SER A 217 8.15 17.97 -23.33
C SER A 217 9.18 18.33 -22.26
N LYS A 218 10.47 18.32 -22.63
CA LYS A 218 11.54 18.70 -21.71
C LYS A 218 11.31 20.08 -21.08
N ALA A 219 10.71 21.01 -21.82
CA ALA A 219 10.34 22.33 -21.31
C ALA A 219 9.32 22.29 -20.16
N ILE A 220 8.31 21.40 -20.21
CA ILE A 220 7.33 21.23 -19.12
C ILE A 220 7.99 20.55 -17.92
N LEU A 221 8.88 19.59 -18.17
CA LEU A 221 9.64 18.93 -17.09
C LEU A 221 10.55 19.93 -16.37
N ASP A 222 11.31 20.74 -17.11
CA ASP A 222 12.23 21.73 -16.54
C ASP A 222 11.45 22.81 -15.75
N ASP A 223 10.31 23.30 -16.27
CA ASP A 223 9.44 24.27 -15.59
C ASP A 223 8.82 23.71 -14.30
N GLU A 224 8.31 22.47 -14.31
CA GLU A 224 7.74 21.84 -13.11
C GLU A 224 8.82 21.57 -12.05
N LEU A 225 10.02 21.13 -12.47
CA LEU A 225 11.14 20.94 -11.56
C LEU A 225 11.57 22.27 -10.90
N GLU A 226 11.57 23.38 -11.64
CA GLU A 226 11.83 24.72 -11.09
C GLU A 226 10.80 25.13 -10.04
N HIS A 227 9.54 24.68 -10.18
CA HIS A 227 8.45 24.94 -9.24
C HIS A 227 8.25 23.82 -8.19
N GLY A 228 9.16 22.85 -8.11
CA GLY A 228 9.14 21.76 -7.12
C GLY A 228 8.10 20.67 -7.37
N GLY A 229 7.57 20.59 -8.59
CA GLY A 229 6.59 19.60 -9.04
C GLY A 229 7.20 18.48 -9.90
N HIS A 230 6.44 17.41 -10.05
CA HIS A 230 6.66 16.37 -11.05
C HIS A 230 5.36 16.17 -11.83
N PRO A 231 5.38 16.24 -13.18
CA PRO A 231 4.19 16.02 -13.98
C PRO A 231 3.57 14.66 -13.66
N SER A 232 2.31 14.68 -13.23
CA SER A 232 1.54 13.49 -12.88
C SER A 232 0.14 13.61 -13.48
N PRO A 233 -0.48 12.47 -13.87
CA PRO A 233 -1.86 12.45 -14.32
C PRO A 233 -2.87 12.88 -13.24
N MET A 234 -2.45 12.97 -11.98
CA MET A 234 -3.26 13.43 -10.84
C MET A 234 -2.65 14.65 -10.16
N ALA A 235 -3.43 15.73 -10.04
CA ALA A 235 -3.05 16.96 -9.35
C ALA A 235 -3.91 17.18 -8.09
N ALA A 236 -3.28 17.60 -6.99
CA ALA A 236 -3.95 17.84 -5.71
C ALA A 236 -4.13 19.35 -5.45
N PHE A 237 -5.36 19.76 -5.13
CA PHE A 237 -5.73 21.14 -4.84
C PHE A 237 -6.27 21.25 -3.41
N SER A 238 -5.50 21.91 -2.55
CA SER A 238 -5.90 22.17 -1.16
C SER A 238 -6.48 23.58 -1.03
N LEU A 239 -7.37 23.77 -0.05
CA LEU A 239 -7.92 25.08 0.34
C LEU A 239 -8.73 25.81 -0.75
N LEU A 240 -9.21 25.11 -1.77
CA LEU A 240 -9.98 25.69 -2.87
C LEU A 240 -11.42 25.17 -2.83
N PRO A 241 -12.45 26.03 -2.79
CA PRO A 241 -13.85 25.58 -2.81
C PRO A 241 -14.19 24.78 -4.07
N GLN A 242 -15.01 23.72 -3.93
CA GLN A 242 -15.38 22.83 -5.04
C GLN A 242 -15.93 23.58 -6.26
N ASN A 243 -16.84 24.53 -6.04
CA ASN A 243 -17.45 25.30 -7.12
C ASN A 243 -16.40 26.11 -7.89
N ARG A 244 -15.38 26.61 -7.21
CA ARG A 244 -14.29 27.36 -7.86
C ARG A 244 -13.35 26.44 -8.62
N LEU A 245 -13.05 25.26 -8.08
CA LEU A 245 -12.26 24.25 -8.79
C LEU A 245 -13.00 23.78 -10.06
N GLN A 246 -14.32 23.56 -9.96
CA GLN A 246 -15.14 23.17 -11.09
C GLN A 246 -15.11 24.23 -12.19
N GLN A 247 -15.20 25.52 -11.85
CA GLN A 247 -15.07 26.61 -12.83
C GLN A 247 -13.73 26.55 -13.57
N PHE A 248 -12.62 26.36 -12.85
CA PHE A 248 -11.31 26.24 -13.50
C PHE A 248 -11.21 25.02 -14.42
N ILE A 249 -11.80 23.89 -14.02
CA ILE A 249 -11.84 22.68 -14.84
C ILE A 249 -12.69 22.92 -16.09
N ASP A 250 -13.85 23.57 -15.96
CA ASP A 250 -14.75 23.84 -17.07
C ASP A 250 -14.09 24.79 -18.08
N ASP A 251 -13.45 25.87 -17.61
CA ASP A 251 -12.70 26.82 -18.44
C ASP A 251 -11.54 26.12 -19.19
N PHE A 252 -10.78 25.27 -18.50
CA PHE A 252 -9.69 24.49 -19.11
C PHE A 252 -10.21 23.51 -20.18
N ASN A 253 -11.30 22.79 -19.87
CA ASN A 253 -11.91 21.82 -20.77
C ASN A 253 -12.55 22.47 -22.01
N GLN A 254 -12.98 23.73 -21.93
CA GLN A 254 -13.47 24.50 -23.08
C GLN A 254 -12.34 24.90 -24.03
N GLY A 255 -11.15 25.20 -23.50
CA GLY A 255 -9.96 25.52 -24.29
C GLY A 255 -9.32 24.32 -25.01
N THR A 256 -9.74 23.11 -24.69
CA THR A 256 -9.11 21.87 -25.16
C THR A 256 -9.96 21.17 -26.23
N ASN A 257 -9.41 21.05 -27.44
CA ASN A 257 -10.10 20.42 -28.59
C ASN A 257 -10.08 18.88 -28.58
N SER A 258 -9.24 18.28 -27.73
CA SER A 258 -9.12 16.82 -27.61
C SER A 258 -9.97 16.30 -26.45
N ALA A 259 -10.89 15.38 -26.72
CA ALA A 259 -11.65 14.69 -25.69
C ALA A 259 -10.74 13.94 -24.70
N ASP A 260 -9.60 13.44 -25.18
CA ASP A 260 -8.62 12.69 -24.41
C ASP A 260 -7.80 13.54 -23.43
N SER A 261 -7.83 14.86 -23.59
CA SER A 261 -7.03 15.82 -22.80
C SER A 261 -7.87 16.59 -21.77
N LYS A 262 -9.17 16.29 -21.68
CA LYS A 262 -10.05 16.90 -20.68
C LYS A 262 -9.78 16.31 -19.30
N VAL A 263 -10.00 17.12 -18.27
CA VAL A 263 -9.79 16.76 -16.86
C VAL A 263 -11.10 16.79 -16.07
N ARG A 264 -11.17 16.03 -14.98
CA ARG A 264 -12.30 16.01 -14.06
C ARG A 264 -11.84 15.89 -12.61
N ILE A 265 -12.73 16.19 -11.67
CA ILE A 265 -12.48 15.86 -10.26
C ILE A 265 -12.46 14.34 -10.13
N GLY A 266 -11.32 13.80 -9.70
CA GLY A 266 -11.08 12.37 -9.49
C GLY A 266 -11.41 11.90 -8.08
N ALA A 267 -11.17 12.73 -7.05
CA ALA A 267 -11.52 12.39 -5.67
C ALA A 267 -11.87 13.62 -4.83
N TYR A 268 -12.79 13.40 -3.88
CA TYR A 268 -13.17 14.35 -2.84
C TYR A 268 -12.58 13.89 -1.50
N GLN A 269 -11.48 14.51 -1.10
CA GLN A 269 -10.98 14.45 0.27
C GLN A 269 -11.08 15.87 0.86
N ARG A 270 -10.66 16.11 2.11
CA ARG A 270 -10.50 17.51 2.60
C ARG A 270 -9.59 18.37 1.68
N THR A 271 -8.89 17.71 0.75
CA THR A 271 -8.21 18.22 -0.45
C THR A 271 -8.90 17.63 -1.71
N PHE A 272 -9.04 18.41 -2.78
CA PHE A 272 -9.59 17.93 -4.05
C PHE A 272 -8.49 17.31 -4.90
N CYS A 273 -8.77 16.22 -5.61
CA CYS A 273 -7.86 15.65 -6.61
C CYS A 273 -8.50 15.78 -8.00
N VAL A 274 -7.74 16.30 -8.97
CA VAL A 274 -8.13 16.41 -10.38
C VAL A 274 -7.34 15.39 -11.18
N CYS A 275 -7.99 14.70 -12.11
CA CYS A 275 -7.39 13.66 -12.92
C CYS A 275 -7.90 13.76 -14.37
N CYS A 276 -7.05 13.40 -15.34
CA CYS A 276 -7.41 13.43 -16.76
C CYS A 276 -8.44 12.34 -17.10
N LEU A 277 -9.28 12.53 -18.12
CA LEU A 277 -10.32 11.59 -18.51
C LEU A 277 -9.77 10.20 -18.92
N ARG A 278 -8.55 10.14 -19.45
CA ARG A 278 -7.85 8.86 -19.71
C ARG A 278 -7.28 8.17 -18.47
N HIS A 279 -7.29 8.85 -17.32
CA HIS A 279 -6.55 8.44 -16.11
C HIS A 279 -7.46 8.18 -14.90
N CYS A 280 -8.78 8.34 -15.06
CA CYS A 280 -9.76 8.15 -13.99
C CYS A 280 -10.56 6.85 -14.10
#